data_AF-A0A356NMS4-F1
#
_entry.id   AF-A0A356NMS4-F1
#
_cell.length_a   1.000
_cell.length_b   1.000
_cell.length_c   1.000
_cell.angle_alpha   90.00
_cell.angle_beta   90.00
_cell.angle_gamma   90.00
#
_symmetry.space_group_name_H-M   'P 1'
#
loop_
_entity.id
_entity.type
_entity.pdbx_description
1 polymer ?
#
loop_
_entity_poly.entity_id
_entity_poly.type
_entity_poly.pdbx_seq_one_letter_code
_entity_poly.pdbx_strand_id
1 'polypeptide(L)'
;MNIALKIGLLGSILGTIGIRAAAPVSPIQFKDVSQETGITFVHTDGGQGKQRYIVESVASGIATFDYDLDGNIDILFLNGSPLPGSPENTPSSGNALYRNQGEWKFTDKTTDAGL
;
A
#
# COMPACT_ATOMS: atom_id res chain seq x y z
N MET A 1 40.23 -38.97 -23.43
CA MET A 1 40.98 -38.44 -24.58
C MET A 1 40.41 -37.07 -24.93
N ASN A 2 40.98 -36.02 -24.34
CA ASN A 2 41.27 -34.72 -24.96
C ASN A 2 41.98 -33.86 -23.91
N ILE A 3 43.01 -33.19 -24.39
CA ILE A 3 44.12 -32.60 -23.64
C ILE A 3 44.07 -31.08 -23.90
N ALA A 4 44.67 -30.32 -22.97
CA ALA A 4 45.20 -28.96 -23.16
C ALA A 4 44.18 -27.80 -22.96
N LEU A 5 44.49 -26.63 -22.36
CA LEU A 5 45.75 -26.07 -21.85
C LEU A 5 45.47 -24.76 -21.06
N LYS A 6 46.48 -24.33 -20.29
CA LYS A 6 46.86 -22.94 -19.88
C LYS A 6 46.46 -22.44 -18.49
N ILE A 7 47.41 -22.65 -17.58
CA ILE A 7 47.72 -21.77 -16.44
C ILE A 7 48.26 -20.44 -16.99
N GLY A 8 47.66 -19.33 -16.57
CA GLY A 8 48.10 -17.96 -16.81
C GLY A 8 48.01 -17.17 -15.50
N LEU A 9 49.13 -16.54 -15.13
CA LEU A 9 49.41 -15.90 -13.86
C LEU A 9 48.82 -14.46 -13.79
N LEU A 10 48.69 -13.95 -12.56
CA LEU A 10 48.54 -12.55 -12.11
C LEU A 10 47.13 -11.98 -11.89
N GLY A 11 46.88 -11.60 -10.62
CA GLY A 11 45.82 -10.68 -10.23
C GLY A 11 45.20 -11.00 -8.88
N SER A 12 45.95 -10.94 -7.78
CA SER A 12 45.36 -11.01 -6.44
C SER A 12 44.60 -9.72 -6.15
N ILE A 13 43.32 -9.67 -6.53
CA ILE A 13 42.35 -8.77 -5.93
C ILE A 13 41.78 -9.53 -4.74
N LEU A 14 42.37 -9.35 -3.55
CA LEU A 14 41.67 -9.67 -2.30
C LEU A 14 40.58 -8.61 -2.10
N GLY A 15 39.49 -8.74 -2.84
CA GLY A 15 38.25 -8.08 -2.50
C GLY A 15 37.73 -8.74 -1.22
N THR A 16 37.78 -8.03 -0.10
CA THR A 16 37.16 -8.47 1.15
C THR A 16 35.65 -8.56 0.90
N ILE A 17 35.17 -9.78 0.66
CA ILE A 17 33.74 -10.07 0.73
C ILE A 17 33.37 -9.95 2.21
N GLY A 18 32.92 -8.77 2.61
CA GLY A 18 32.33 -8.57 3.93
C GLY A 18 31.07 -9.41 4.00
N ILE A 19 31.13 -10.54 4.72
CA ILE A 19 29.94 -11.31 5.07
C ILE A 19 29.14 -10.44 6.02
N ARG A 20 28.13 -9.73 5.49
CA ARG A 20 27.12 -9.08 6.34
C ARG A 20 26.34 -10.20 7.05
N ALA A 21 26.41 -10.22 8.38
CA ALA A 21 25.51 -11.03 9.17
C ALA A 21 24.06 -10.62 8.85
N ALA A 22 23.20 -11.61 8.62
CA ALA A 22 21.78 -11.37 8.45
C ALA A 22 21.22 -10.73 9.72
N ALA A 23 20.45 -9.65 9.58
CA ALA A 23 19.76 -9.05 10.71
C ALA A 23 18.82 -10.09 11.35
N PRO A 24 18.69 -10.13 12.68
CA PRO A 24 17.78 -11.04 13.35
C PRO A 24 16.35 -10.77 12.87
N VAL A 25 15.60 -11.84 12.62
CA VAL A 25 14.19 -11.74 12.23
C VAL A 25 13.40 -11.21 13.41
N SER A 26 12.57 -10.18 13.19
CA SER A 26 11.67 -9.63 14.20
C SER A 26 10.72 -10.72 14.73
N PRO A 27 10.46 -10.81 16.04
CA PRO A 27 9.44 -11.74 16.56
C PRO A 27 8.02 -11.37 16.07
N ILE A 28 7.80 -10.09 15.74
CA ILE A 28 6.55 -9.62 15.12
C ILE A 28 6.69 -9.74 13.61
N GLN A 29 5.78 -10.50 13.01
CA GLN A 29 5.66 -10.71 11.58
C GLN A 29 4.34 -10.11 11.11
N PHE A 30 4.38 -9.38 10.00
CA PHE A 30 3.20 -8.86 9.32
C PHE A 30 2.94 -9.68 8.07
N LYS A 31 1.68 -10.04 7.84
CA LYS A 31 1.22 -10.67 6.60
C LYS A 31 0.29 -9.68 5.89
N ASP A 32 0.58 -9.39 4.63
CA ASP A 32 -0.37 -8.69 3.77
C ASP A 32 -1.50 -9.66 3.40
N VAL A 33 -2.73 -9.27 3.74
CA VAL A 33 -3.96 -10.02 3.44
C VAL A 33 -4.89 -9.23 2.51
N SER A 34 -4.47 -8.08 1.99
CA SER A 34 -5.34 -7.16 1.26
C SER A 34 -6.00 -7.85 0.06
N GLN A 35 -5.24 -8.62 -0.72
CA GLN A 35 -5.74 -9.41 -1.86
C GLN A 35 -6.78 -10.45 -1.46
N GLU A 36 -6.69 -11.00 -0.24
CA GLU A 36 -7.61 -12.00 0.27
C GLU A 36 -8.92 -11.35 0.77
N THR A 37 -8.89 -10.08 1.17
CA THR A 37 -10.03 -9.41 1.80
C THR A 37 -11.06 -8.82 0.83
N GLY A 38 -10.66 -8.51 -0.40
CA GLY A 38 -11.49 -7.77 -1.36
C GLY A 38 -11.45 -6.24 -1.18
N ILE A 39 -10.65 -5.72 -0.25
CA ILE A 39 -10.38 -4.28 -0.13
C ILE A 39 -9.42 -3.86 -1.24
N THR A 40 -9.85 -2.89 -2.06
CA THR A 40 -9.10 -2.36 -3.22
C THR A 40 -8.78 -0.87 -3.10
N PHE A 41 -9.09 -0.26 -1.95
CA PHE A 41 -8.94 1.17 -1.69
C PHE A 41 -7.49 1.64 -1.86
N VAL A 42 -7.33 2.80 -2.51
CA VAL A 42 -6.05 3.50 -2.64
C VAL A 42 -6.20 4.91 -2.11
N HIS A 43 -5.41 5.23 -1.09
CA HIS A 43 -5.37 6.56 -0.51
C HIS A 43 -4.59 7.55 -1.39
N THR A 44 -5.10 8.77 -1.46
CA THR A 44 -4.47 9.98 -1.98
C THR A 44 -4.67 11.12 -0.98
N ASP A 45 -3.68 11.98 -0.84
CA ASP A 45 -3.78 13.21 -0.07
C ASP A 45 -4.46 14.36 -0.85
N GLY A 46 -4.85 14.11 -2.11
CA GLY A 46 -5.44 15.10 -3.02
C GLY A 46 -4.42 16.04 -3.68
N GLY A 47 -3.13 15.87 -3.36
CA GLY A 47 -2.04 16.67 -3.89
C GLY A 47 -1.83 16.41 -5.39
N GLN A 48 -1.79 17.48 -6.17
CA GLN A 48 -1.47 17.44 -7.60
C GLN A 48 -0.44 18.52 -7.92
N GLY A 49 0.81 18.12 -8.12
CA GLY A 49 1.89 19.02 -8.56
C GLY A 49 2.94 19.37 -7.50
N LYS A 50 3.60 20.51 -7.67
CA LYS A 50 4.76 20.91 -6.86
C LYS A 50 4.41 21.70 -5.59
N GLN A 51 3.24 22.34 -5.58
CA GLN A 51 2.77 23.07 -4.41
C GLN A 51 2.36 22.08 -3.33
N ARG A 52 2.71 22.37 -2.07
CA ARG A 52 2.37 21.54 -0.92
C ARG A 52 1.47 22.30 0.04
N TYR A 53 0.39 21.66 0.46
CA TYR A 53 -0.58 22.18 1.40
C TYR A 53 -0.52 21.42 2.72
N ILE A 54 -0.76 22.12 3.83
CA ILE A 54 -0.80 21.51 5.17
C ILE A 54 -1.86 20.40 5.24
N VAL A 55 -2.97 20.55 4.52
CA VAL A 55 -4.08 19.58 4.51
C VAL A 55 -3.66 18.21 3.96
N GLU A 56 -2.63 18.12 3.11
CA GLU A 56 -2.12 16.84 2.59
C GLU A 56 -1.67 15.91 3.74
N SER A 57 -1.15 16.47 4.84
CA SER A 57 -0.67 15.69 5.99
C SER A 57 -1.80 15.12 6.86
N VAL A 58 -3.05 15.57 6.66
CA VAL A 58 -4.21 15.21 7.49
C VAL A 58 -5.41 14.72 6.67
N ALA A 59 -5.23 14.47 5.36
CA ALA A 59 -6.30 14.07 4.43
C ALA A 59 -6.73 12.60 4.56
N SER A 60 -6.21 11.86 5.53
CA SER A 60 -6.46 10.44 5.74
C SER A 60 -7.39 10.17 6.92
N GLY A 61 -7.99 8.99 6.95
CA GLY A 61 -8.78 8.52 8.07
C GLY A 61 -9.48 7.20 7.80
N ILE A 62 -9.91 6.56 8.88
CA ILE A 62 -10.72 5.34 8.85
C ILE A 62 -11.77 5.41 9.96
N ALA A 63 -12.97 4.94 9.68
CA ALA A 63 -13.99 4.68 10.68
C ALA A 63 -14.47 3.23 10.55
N THR A 64 -14.78 2.62 11.69
CA THR A 64 -15.32 1.26 11.77
C THR A 64 -16.63 1.28 12.55
N PHE A 65 -17.68 0.77 11.92
CA PHE A 65 -19.04 0.74 12.48
C PHE A 65 -19.86 -0.29 11.69
N ASP A 66 -20.97 -0.73 12.26
CA ASP A 66 -21.93 -1.60 11.58
C ASP A 66 -22.92 -0.72 10.79
N TYR A 67 -22.73 -0.60 9.47
CA TYR A 67 -23.47 0.37 8.65
C TYR A 67 -24.86 -0.13 8.27
N ASP A 68 -25.06 -1.44 8.17
CA ASP A 68 -26.34 -2.06 7.76
C ASP A 68 -27.02 -2.86 8.88
N LEU A 69 -26.46 -2.84 10.09
CA LEU A 69 -26.99 -3.48 11.30
C LEU A 69 -27.03 -5.00 11.22
N ASP A 70 -26.10 -5.61 10.47
CA ASP A 70 -26.00 -7.06 10.32
C ASP A 70 -25.11 -7.73 11.38
N GLY A 71 -24.49 -6.94 12.26
CA GLY A 71 -23.63 -7.40 13.35
C GLY A 71 -22.16 -7.57 12.94
N ASN A 72 -21.81 -7.38 11.66
CA ASN A 72 -20.43 -7.32 11.21
C ASN A 72 -19.95 -5.86 11.21
N ILE A 73 -18.68 -5.66 11.58
CA ILE A 73 -18.08 -4.32 11.55
C ILE A 73 -17.56 -4.02 10.15
N ASP A 74 -18.07 -2.95 9.57
CA ASP A 74 -17.71 -2.42 8.26
C ASP A 74 -16.60 -1.38 8.37
N ILE A 75 -16.07 -0.96 7.21
CA ILE A 75 -14.95 -0.03 7.12
C ILE A 75 -15.27 1.12 6.18
N LEU A 76 -15.16 2.36 6.66
CA LEU A 76 -15.17 3.56 5.85
C LEU A 76 -13.73 4.13 5.76
N PHE A 77 -13.22 4.26 4.55
CA PHE A 77 -11.95 4.95 4.27
C PHE A 77 -12.19 6.37 3.81
N LEU A 78 -11.39 7.30 4.33
CA LEU A 78 -11.41 8.70 3.93
C LEU A 78 -10.25 9.01 2.99
N ASN A 79 -10.53 9.89 2.03
CA ASN A 79 -9.58 10.25 0.99
C ASN A 79 -9.47 11.76 0.79
N GLY A 80 -8.32 12.19 0.31
CA GLY A 80 -8.13 13.56 -0.14
C GLY A 80 -8.97 13.87 -1.38
N SER A 81 -9.25 15.15 -1.57
CA SER A 81 -9.87 15.68 -2.79
C SER A 81 -8.91 16.61 -3.51
N PRO A 82 -9.02 16.76 -4.84
CA PRO A 82 -8.12 17.61 -5.63
C PRO A 82 -7.96 19.01 -5.02
N LEU A 83 -6.72 19.39 -4.74
CA LEU A 83 -6.39 20.67 -4.11
C LEU A 83 -6.24 21.81 -5.13
N PRO A 84 -6.27 23.09 -4.70
CA PRO A 84 -6.08 24.22 -5.61
C PRO A 84 -4.79 24.08 -6.45
N GLY A 85 -4.90 24.31 -7.76
CA GLY A 85 -3.82 24.10 -8.72
C GLY A 85 -3.84 22.72 -9.41
N SER A 86 -4.76 21.84 -9.03
CA SER A 86 -5.04 20.61 -9.77
C SER A 86 -5.55 20.93 -11.19
N PRO A 87 -5.25 20.10 -12.21
CA PRO A 87 -5.86 20.23 -13.52
C PRO A 87 -7.40 20.28 -13.45
N GLU A 88 -8.02 21.07 -14.31
CA GLU A 88 -9.48 21.06 -14.46
C GLU A 88 -9.99 19.63 -14.73
N ASN A 89 -11.11 19.28 -14.13
CA ASN A 89 -11.72 17.94 -14.20
C ASN A 89 -10.87 16.79 -13.61
N THR A 90 -9.91 17.09 -12.74
CA THR A 90 -9.27 16.02 -11.93
C THR A 90 -10.36 15.31 -11.12
N PRO A 91 -10.59 14.00 -11.33
CA PRO A 91 -11.61 13.28 -10.59
C PRO A 91 -11.21 13.18 -9.12
N SER A 92 -12.18 13.35 -8.23
CA SER A 92 -11.97 13.02 -6.81
C SER A 92 -11.92 11.50 -6.66
N SER A 93 -10.98 11.01 -5.85
CA SER A 93 -10.91 9.59 -5.51
C SER A 93 -12.05 9.15 -4.58
N GLY A 94 -12.75 10.10 -3.94
CA GLY A 94 -13.89 9.83 -3.07
C GLY A 94 -13.52 9.07 -1.80
N ASN A 95 -14.45 9.07 -0.84
CA ASN A 95 -14.38 8.15 0.30
C ASN A 95 -14.85 6.77 -0.17
N ALA A 96 -14.49 5.70 0.54
CA ALA A 96 -14.91 4.35 0.16
C ALA A 96 -15.49 3.58 1.36
N LEU A 97 -16.71 3.05 1.19
CA LEU A 97 -17.37 2.21 2.19
C LEU A 97 -17.27 0.74 1.78
N TYR A 98 -16.76 -0.10 2.68
CA TYR A 98 -16.64 -1.53 2.50
C TYR A 98 -17.51 -2.28 3.50
N ARG A 99 -18.52 -2.99 2.99
CA ARG A 99 -19.34 -3.91 3.78
C ARG A 99 -18.57 -5.17 4.11
N ASN A 100 -18.53 -5.57 5.37
CA ASN A 100 -18.01 -6.83 5.83
C ASN A 100 -19.04 -7.96 5.67
N GLN A 101 -18.70 -8.97 4.88
CA GLN A 101 -19.53 -10.14 4.61
C GLN A 101 -19.25 -11.30 5.59
N GLY A 102 -18.42 -11.05 6.60
CA GLY A 102 -17.82 -12.08 7.45
C GLY A 102 -16.49 -12.59 6.91
N GLU A 103 -15.75 -13.33 7.75
CA GLU A 103 -14.47 -13.97 7.39
C GLU A 103 -13.44 -13.02 6.74
N TRP A 104 -13.45 -11.75 7.13
CA TRP A 104 -12.59 -10.70 6.55
C TRP A 104 -12.78 -10.49 5.04
N LYS A 105 -13.97 -10.81 4.51
CA LYS A 105 -14.35 -10.54 3.11
C LYS A 105 -15.17 -9.27 3.05
N PHE A 106 -14.79 -8.37 2.16
CA PHE A 106 -15.41 -7.07 2.02
C PHE A 106 -15.97 -6.84 0.62
N THR A 107 -17.08 -6.13 0.53
CA THR A 107 -17.69 -5.67 -0.72
C THR A 107 -17.76 -4.16 -0.73
N ASP A 108 -17.33 -3.55 -1.82
CA ASP A 108 -17.46 -2.11 -2.01
C ASP A 108 -18.95 -1.71 -2.09
N LYS A 109 -19.36 -0.79 -1.21
CA LYS A 109 -20.70 -0.22 -1.08
C LYS A 109 -20.70 1.30 -1.18
N THR A 110 -19.63 1.88 -1.72
CA THR A 110 -19.43 3.33 -1.85
C THR A 110 -20.61 4.00 -2.57
N THR A 111 -20.93 3.54 -3.79
CA THR A 111 -22.05 4.09 -4.57
C THR A 111 -23.40 3.86 -3.91
N ASP A 112 -23.63 2.67 -3.35
CA ASP A 112 -24.89 2.31 -2.69
C ASP A 112 -25.16 3.19 -1.45
N ALA A 113 -24.09 3.64 -0.78
CA ALA A 113 -24.13 4.56 0.35
C ALA A 113 -24.20 6.04 -0.05
N GLY A 114 -24.16 6.36 -1.36
CA GLY A 114 -24.22 7.71 -1.88
C GLY A 114 -22.92 8.51 -1.70
N LEU A 115 -21.77 7.82 -1.63
CA LEU A 115 -20.43 8.40 -1.55
C LEU A 115 -19.75 8.46 -2.92
#